data_AF-A0A0R3U6D3-F1
#
_entry.id   AF-A0A0R3U6D3-F1
#
_cell.length_a   1.000
_cell.length_b   1.000
_cell.length_c   1.000
_cell.angle_alpha   90.00
_cell.angle_beta   90.00
_cell.angle_gamma   90.00
#
_symmetry.space_group_name_H-M   'P 1'
#
loop_
_entity.id
_entity.type
_entity.pdbx_description
1 polymer ?
#
loop_
_entity_poly.entity_id
_entity_poly.type
_entity_poly.pdbx_seq_one_letter_code
_entity_poly.pdbx_strand_id
1 'polypeptide(L)'
;MTTKEGSALINLPEGVFYNPVQEFNRDITICVIRHYLQKHFKEFIDKGLKKAVEHGQPEPAVYRGLAVLEALAASGLRSVRYAKEIPLICRLVANDLDPAAAKLISENAKINSVEDIVTSSCANAVTLMMDCSKDK
;
A
#
# COMPACT_ATOMS: atom_id res chain seq x y z
N MET A 1 -6.51 17.58 -14.76
CA MET A 1 -5.62 18.40 -13.91
C MET A 1 -4.53 17.51 -13.32
N THR A 2 -3.36 18.03 -12.99
CA THR A 2 -2.35 17.31 -12.20
C THR A 2 -2.27 17.95 -10.82
N THR A 3 -2.22 17.13 -9.78
CA THR A 3 -2.18 17.57 -8.37
C THR A 3 -1.03 16.88 -7.65
N LYS A 4 -0.34 17.63 -6.80
CA LYS A 4 0.70 17.10 -5.92
C LYS A 4 0.21 17.12 -4.48
N GLU A 5 0.35 16.01 -3.77
CA GLU A 5 0.11 15.91 -2.33
C GLU A 5 1.18 15.04 -1.70
N GLY A 6 1.85 15.57 -0.67
CA GLY A 6 3.04 14.94 -0.10
C GLY A 6 4.08 14.65 -1.18
N SER A 7 4.50 13.39 -1.26
CA SER A 7 5.46 12.93 -2.27
C SER A 7 4.81 12.53 -3.61
N ALA A 8 3.48 12.39 -3.67
CA ALA A 8 2.77 11.89 -4.84
C ALA A 8 2.43 13.00 -5.84
N LEU A 9 2.60 12.72 -7.12
CA LEU A 9 2.13 13.53 -8.24
C LEU A 9 1.09 12.74 -9.03
N ILE A 10 -0.17 13.17 -9.06
CA ILE A 10 -1.25 12.41 -9.69
C ILE A 10 -1.96 13.21 -10.78
N ASN A 11 -2.35 12.52 -11.84
CA ASN A 11 -3.34 12.98 -12.77
C ASN A 11 -4.74 12.77 -12.18
N LEU A 12 -5.57 13.80 -12.32
CA LEU A 12 -6.97 13.86 -11.93
C LEU A 12 -7.78 14.39 -13.12
N PRO A 13 -8.32 13.49 -13.96
CA PRO A 13 -9.30 13.83 -14.98
C PRO A 13 -10.59 14.37 -14.35
N GLU A 14 -11.41 15.03 -15.16
CA GLU A 14 -12.74 15.45 -14.74
C GLU A 14 -13.60 14.23 -14.36
N GLY A 15 -14.40 14.34 -13.30
CA GLY A 15 -15.26 13.26 -12.80
C GLY A 15 -14.60 12.26 -11.86
N VAL A 16 -13.27 12.30 -11.68
CA VAL A 16 -12.58 11.44 -10.71
C VAL A 16 -12.62 12.06 -9.32
N PHE A 17 -13.00 11.26 -8.31
CA PHE A 17 -13.09 11.72 -6.94
C PHE A 17 -11.72 12.11 -6.36
N TYR A 18 -11.61 13.35 -5.90
CA TYR A 18 -10.51 13.86 -5.11
C TYR A 18 -11.04 14.88 -4.10
N ASN A 19 -10.64 14.74 -2.83
CA ASN A 19 -10.99 15.69 -1.78
C ASN A 19 -9.70 16.21 -1.10
N PRO A 20 -9.34 17.49 -1.27
CA PRO A 20 -8.16 18.07 -0.64
C PRO A 20 -8.26 18.12 0.89
N VAL A 21 -9.47 18.23 1.46
CA VAL A 21 -9.68 18.23 2.92
C VAL A 21 -9.23 16.91 3.58
N GLN A 22 -9.12 15.83 2.78
CA GLN A 22 -8.71 14.51 3.25
C GLN A 22 -7.16 14.33 3.31
N GLU A 23 -6.36 15.38 3.07
CA GLU A 23 -4.90 15.31 3.16
C GLU A 23 -4.46 14.89 4.57
N PHE A 24 -5.03 15.51 5.60
CA PHE A 24 -4.75 15.16 6.99
C PHE A 24 -5.13 13.70 7.34
N ASN A 25 -6.24 13.19 6.79
CA ASN A 25 -6.62 11.79 6.96
C ASN A 25 -5.56 10.84 6.36
N ARG A 26 -5.04 11.17 5.18
CA ARG A 26 -3.99 10.40 4.51
C ARG A 26 -2.68 10.45 5.30
N ASP A 27 -2.30 11.62 5.81
CA ASP A 27 -1.09 11.80 6.63
C ASP A 27 -1.13 10.97 7.93
N ILE A 28 -2.24 11.04 8.67
CA ILE A 28 -2.42 10.22 9.87
C ILE A 28 -2.30 8.74 9.53
N THR A 29 -2.93 8.30 8.44
CA THR A 29 -2.91 6.89 8.08
C THR A 29 -1.49 6.42 7.74
N ILE A 30 -0.69 7.23 7.04
CA ILE A 30 0.72 6.94 6.77
C ILE A 30 1.51 6.83 8.08
N CYS A 31 1.30 7.76 9.01
CA CYS A 31 1.95 7.72 10.33
C CYS A 31 1.62 6.42 11.09
N VAL A 32 0.33 6.03 11.11
CA VAL A 32 -0.13 4.80 11.77
C VAL A 32 0.45 3.55 11.12
N ILE A 33 0.45 3.45 9.78
CA ILE A 33 1.03 2.28 9.08
C ILE A 33 2.55 2.20 9.32
N ARG A 34 3.27 3.33 9.32
CA ARG A 34 4.70 3.36 9.66
C ARG A 34 4.97 2.88 11.08
N HIS A 35 4.14 3.29 12.04
CA HIS A 35 4.26 2.79 13.41
C HIS A 35 3.95 1.29 13.51
N TYR A 36 2.90 0.83 12.84
CA TYR A 36 2.58 -0.59 12.76
C TYR A 36 3.73 -1.41 12.14
N LEU A 37 4.35 -0.91 11.07
CA LEU A 37 5.51 -1.53 10.43
C LEU A 37 6.66 -1.72 11.42
N GLN A 38 6.97 -0.70 12.23
CA GLN A 38 8.04 -0.79 13.24
C GLN A 38 7.74 -1.90 14.26
N LYS A 39 6.49 -1.96 14.74
CA LYS A 39 6.05 -3.01 15.67
C LYS A 39 6.13 -4.39 15.02
N HIS A 40 5.60 -4.55 13.81
CA HIS A 40 5.59 -5.82 13.08
C HIS A 40 7.02 -6.32 12.77
N PHE A 41 7.93 -5.41 12.39
CA PHE A 41 9.33 -5.74 12.18
C PHE A 41 10.02 -6.16 13.48
N LYS A 42 9.76 -5.47 14.60
CA LYS A 42 10.28 -5.87 15.91
C LYS A 42 9.79 -7.27 16.30
N GLU A 43 8.49 -7.56 16.14
CA GLU A 43 7.93 -8.89 16.41
C GLU A 43 8.56 -9.98 15.54
N PHE A 44 8.88 -9.68 14.28
CA PHE A 44 9.61 -10.59 13.39
C PHE A 44 11.01 -10.90 13.93
N ILE A 45 11.77 -9.87 14.33
CA ILE A 45 13.12 -10.03 14.90
C ILE A 45 13.07 -10.81 16.21
N ASP A 46 12.17 -10.44 17.13
CA ASP A 46 12.04 -11.09 18.45
C ASP A 46 11.69 -12.59 18.29
N LYS A 47 10.82 -12.95 17.32
CA LYS A 47 10.53 -14.36 16.98
C LYS A 47 11.75 -15.09 16.41
N GLY A 48 12.52 -14.45 15.54
CA GLY A 48 13.75 -15.01 14.98
C GLY A 48 14.81 -15.28 16.06
N LEU A 49 15.00 -14.33 16.97
CA LEU A 49 15.89 -14.47 18.12
C LEU A 49 15.46 -15.62 19.04
N LYS A 50 14.16 -15.72 19.34
CA LYS A 50 13.62 -16.81 20.17
C LYS A 50 13.92 -18.18 19.55
N LYS A 51 13.65 -18.35 18.26
CA LYS A 51 13.97 -19.61 17.53
C LYS A 51 15.46 -19.93 17.53
N ALA A 52 16.31 -18.91 17.37
CA ALA A 52 17.76 -19.11 17.39
C ALA A 52 18.26 -19.62 18.75
N VAL A 53 17.68 -19.13 19.85
CA VAL A 53 17.96 -19.62 21.20
C VAL A 53 17.45 -21.06 21.39
N GLU A 54 16.24 -21.37 20.92
CA GLU A 54 15.64 -22.71 21.02
C GLU A 54 16.39 -23.77 20.22
N HIS A 55 16.86 -23.43 19.02
CA HIS A 55 17.56 -24.36 18.12
C HIS A 55 19.09 -24.31 18.25
N GLY A 56 19.63 -23.41 19.08
CA GLY A 56 21.07 -23.23 19.29
C GLY A 56 21.84 -22.62 18.11
N GLN A 57 21.16 -22.22 17.03
CA GLN A 57 21.74 -21.56 15.87
C GLN A 57 20.71 -20.63 15.17
N PRO A 58 21.13 -19.51 14.57
CA PRO A 58 20.23 -18.65 13.81
C PRO A 58 19.71 -19.34 12.54
N GLU A 59 18.41 -19.25 12.30
CA GLU A 59 17.80 -19.65 11.03
C GLU A 59 17.70 -18.44 10.09
N PRO A 60 18.05 -18.58 8.79
CA PRO A 60 17.84 -17.52 7.81
C PRO A 60 16.35 -17.19 7.68
N ALA A 61 15.99 -15.96 8.03
CA ALA A 61 14.63 -15.44 7.87
C ALA A 61 14.68 -14.09 7.14
N VAL A 62 13.88 -13.96 6.09
CA VAL A 62 13.76 -12.71 5.32
C VAL A 62 12.47 -12.02 5.69
N TYR A 63 12.57 -10.79 6.21
CA TYR A 63 11.40 -9.96 6.41
C TYR A 63 10.90 -9.47 5.06
N ARG A 64 9.73 -9.97 4.65
CA ARG A 64 9.18 -9.64 3.33
C ARG A 64 8.65 -8.21 3.25
N GLY A 65 8.27 -7.58 4.37
CA GLY A 65 7.57 -6.29 4.37
C GLY A 65 6.06 -6.42 4.53
N LEU A 66 5.36 -5.29 4.42
CA LEU A 66 3.90 -5.22 4.49
C LEU A 66 3.27 -5.39 3.11
N ALA A 67 2.22 -6.21 3.04
CA ALA A 67 1.30 -6.25 1.93
C ALA A 67 0.07 -5.39 2.28
N VAL A 68 -0.30 -4.47 1.38
CA VAL A 68 -1.38 -3.49 1.62
C VAL A 68 -2.44 -3.61 0.53
N LEU A 69 -3.71 -3.52 0.91
CA LEU A 69 -4.85 -3.41 0.01
C LEU A 69 -5.55 -2.08 0.24
N GLU A 70 -5.63 -1.24 -0.78
CA GLU A 70 -6.56 -0.12 -0.84
C GLU A 70 -7.77 -0.54 -1.67
N ALA A 71 -8.88 -0.86 -1.00
CA ALA A 71 -10.04 -1.48 -1.64
C ALA A 71 -10.85 -0.53 -2.55
N LEU A 72 -10.78 0.78 -2.30
CA LEU A 72 -11.51 1.84 -3.01
C LEU A 72 -10.56 3.03 -3.23
N ALA A 73 -9.76 2.95 -4.29
CA ALA A 73 -8.61 3.80 -4.49
C ALA A 73 -8.89 5.05 -5.34
N ALA A 74 -9.97 5.07 -6.13
CA ALA A 74 -10.28 6.14 -7.09
C ALA A 74 -9.07 6.50 -7.98
N SER A 75 -8.41 7.63 -7.72
CA SER A 75 -7.20 8.05 -8.45
C SER A 75 -5.93 7.27 -8.08
N GLY A 76 -5.95 6.51 -6.99
CA GLY A 76 -4.78 5.83 -6.44
C GLY A 76 -3.86 6.73 -5.61
N LEU A 77 -4.29 7.96 -5.25
CA LEU A 77 -3.46 8.92 -4.51
C LEU A 77 -2.82 8.32 -3.26
N ARG A 78 -3.64 7.71 -2.40
CA ARG A 78 -3.20 7.14 -1.13
C ARG A 78 -2.25 5.97 -1.38
N SER A 79 -2.58 5.07 -2.31
CA SER A 79 -1.70 4.00 -2.78
C SER A 79 -0.32 4.49 -3.22
N VAL A 80 -0.26 5.53 -4.04
CA VAL A 80 1.01 6.13 -4.48
C VAL A 80 1.77 6.72 -3.30
N ARG A 81 1.11 7.48 -2.42
CA ARG A 81 1.74 8.02 -1.22
C ARG A 81 2.28 6.91 -0.31
N TYR A 82 1.54 5.83 -0.14
CA TYR A 82 1.98 4.67 0.65
C TYR A 82 3.27 4.08 0.09
N ALA A 83 3.31 3.81 -1.23
CA ALA A 83 4.50 3.26 -1.87
C ALA A 83 5.73 4.17 -1.74
N LYS A 84 5.55 5.51 -1.74
CA LYS A 84 6.65 6.47 -1.64
C LYS A 84 7.08 6.82 -0.22
N GLU A 85 6.16 6.77 0.74
CA GLU A 85 6.35 7.35 2.08
C GLU A 85 6.44 6.28 3.19
N ILE A 86 6.08 5.03 2.90
CA ILE A 86 6.14 3.91 3.85
C ILE A 86 7.20 2.92 3.35
N PRO A 87 8.32 2.76 4.08
CA PRO A 87 9.36 1.82 3.68
C PRO A 87 8.86 0.38 3.85
N LEU A 88 9.51 -0.57 3.17
CA LEU A 88 9.24 -2.01 3.33
C LEU A 88 7.78 -2.40 3.07
N ILE A 89 7.08 -1.70 2.19
CA ILE A 89 5.90 -2.25 1.52
C ILE A 89 6.41 -3.15 0.40
N CYS A 90 5.96 -4.41 0.40
CA CYS A 90 6.39 -5.40 -0.61
C CYS A 90 5.39 -5.58 -1.73
N ARG A 91 4.12 -5.26 -1.48
CA ARG A 91 3.05 -5.30 -2.46
C ARG A 91 1.94 -4.38 -2.01
N LEU A 92 1.41 -3.60 -2.95
CA LEU A 92 0.25 -2.75 -2.73
C LEU A 92 -0.76 -3.00 -3.86
N VAL A 93 -1.95 -3.48 -3.51
CA VAL A 93 -3.06 -3.60 -4.45
C VAL A 93 -3.98 -2.39 -4.28
N ALA A 94 -4.14 -1.63 -5.36
CA ALA A 94 -4.99 -0.46 -5.42
C ALA A 94 -6.20 -0.78 -6.30
N ASN A 95 -7.38 -0.92 -5.68
CA ASN A 95 -8.57 -1.41 -6.33
C ASN A 95 -9.60 -0.30 -6.53
N ASP A 96 -10.30 -0.35 -7.66
CA ASP A 96 -11.57 0.33 -7.84
C ASP A 96 -12.55 -0.54 -8.62
N LEU A 97 -13.84 -0.25 -8.54
CA LEU A 97 -14.86 -0.93 -9.35
C LEU A 97 -14.92 -0.34 -10.76
N ASP A 98 -14.60 0.94 -10.92
CA ASP A 98 -14.60 1.63 -12.21
C ASP A 98 -13.33 1.28 -13.02
N PRO A 99 -13.46 0.70 -14.23
CA PRO A 99 -12.32 0.43 -15.11
C PRO A 99 -11.48 1.67 -15.44
N ALA A 100 -12.11 2.86 -15.51
CA ALA A 100 -11.39 4.10 -15.75
C ALA A 100 -10.52 4.49 -14.55
N ALA A 101 -11.02 4.31 -13.32
CA ALA A 101 -10.25 4.49 -12.10
C ALA A 101 -9.10 3.47 -12.00
N ALA A 102 -9.35 2.18 -12.29
CA ALA A 102 -8.30 1.15 -12.33
C ALA A 102 -7.17 1.49 -13.31
N LYS A 103 -7.52 1.99 -14.50
CA LYS A 103 -6.55 2.48 -15.48
C LYS A 103 -5.77 3.69 -14.96
N LEU A 104 -6.46 4.64 -14.35
CA LEU A 104 -5.85 5.85 -13.79
C LEU A 104 -4.87 5.54 -12.64
N ILE A 105 -5.19 4.58 -11.79
CA ILE A 105 -4.29 4.08 -10.73
C ILE A 105 -2.97 3.60 -11.36
N SER A 106 -3.07 2.76 -12.39
CA SER A 106 -1.89 2.26 -13.14
C SER A 106 -1.07 3.40 -13.75
N GLU A 107 -1.70 4.41 -14.32
CA GLU A 107 -1.03 5.58 -14.89
C GLU A 107 -0.34 6.42 -13.81
N ASN A 108 -1.01 6.67 -12.69
CA ASN A 108 -0.48 7.42 -11.56
C ASN A 108 0.67 6.69 -10.86
N ALA A 109 0.63 5.35 -10.77
CA ALA A 109 1.75 4.57 -10.28
C ALA A 109 2.99 4.77 -11.16
N LYS A 110 2.85 4.70 -12.49
CA LYS A 110 3.94 4.90 -13.45
C LYS A 110 4.54 6.32 -13.38
N ILE A 111 3.70 7.35 -13.28
CA ILE A 111 4.15 8.75 -13.13
C ILE A 111 5.06 8.92 -11.90
N ASN A 112 4.85 8.09 -10.88
CA ASN A 112 5.60 8.14 -9.63
C ASN A 112 6.71 7.10 -9.52
N SER A 113 6.92 6.27 -10.55
CA SER A 113 7.90 5.19 -10.56
C SER A 113 7.72 4.22 -9.39
N VAL A 114 6.47 3.81 -9.15
CA VAL A 114 6.08 2.85 -8.10
C VAL A 114 5.26 1.67 -8.63
N GLU A 115 5.28 1.44 -9.95
CA GLU A 115 4.56 0.34 -10.62
C GLU A 115 5.08 -1.06 -10.27
N ASP A 116 6.27 -1.16 -9.67
CA ASP A 116 6.84 -2.40 -9.12
C ASP A 116 6.22 -2.77 -7.77
N ILE A 117 5.70 -1.78 -7.03
CA ILE A 117 5.05 -1.96 -5.73
C ILE A 117 3.52 -1.93 -5.88
N VAL A 118 2.99 -0.99 -6.67
CA VAL A 118 1.55 -0.72 -6.81
C VAL A 118 0.97 -1.43 -8.02
N THR A 119 0.07 -2.38 -7.76
CA THR A 119 -0.73 -3.07 -8.79
C THR A 119 -2.17 -2.58 -8.76
N SER A 120 -2.69 -2.12 -9.90
CA SER A 120 -4.12 -1.77 -10.01
C SER A 120 -4.99 -3.02 -10.13
N SER A 121 -6.16 -2.99 -9.51
CA SER A 121 -7.23 -3.99 -9.66
C SER A 121 -8.55 -3.33 -10.06
N CYS A 122 -9.34 -4.02 -10.89
CA CYS A 122 -10.68 -3.62 -11.27
C CYS A 122 -11.68 -4.67 -10.76
N ALA A 123 -12.13 -4.55 -9.52
CA ALA A 123 -12.98 -5.56 -8.89
C ALA A 123 -13.93 -4.96 -7.86
N ASN A 124 -14.98 -5.72 -7.54
CA ASN A 124 -15.78 -5.43 -6.35
C ASN A 124 -14.90 -5.58 -5.09
N ALA A 125 -14.87 -4.55 -4.26
CA ALA A 125 -14.05 -4.49 -3.06
C ALA A 125 -14.30 -5.66 -2.09
N VAL A 126 -15.56 -6.07 -1.90
CA VAL A 126 -15.93 -7.15 -0.97
C VAL A 126 -15.40 -8.49 -1.49
N THR A 127 -15.65 -8.79 -2.77
CA THR A 127 -15.14 -10.01 -3.40
C THR A 127 -13.61 -10.06 -3.35
N LEU A 128 -12.94 -8.96 -3.69
CA LEU A 128 -11.49 -8.88 -3.65
C LEU A 128 -10.93 -9.11 -2.24
N MET A 129 -11.53 -8.49 -1.22
CA MET A 129 -11.10 -8.69 0.17
C MET A 129 -11.28 -10.15 0.63
N MET A 130 -12.36 -10.81 0.22
CA MET A 130 -12.58 -12.23 0.52
C MET A 130 -11.53 -13.11 -0.14
N ASP A 131 -11.13 -12.81 -1.37
CA ASP A 131 -10.11 -13.58 -2.09
C ASP A 131 -8.71 -13.35 -1.49
N CYS A 132 -8.34 -12.11 -1.17
CA CYS A 132 -7.08 -11.81 -0.47
C CYS A 132 -6.97 -12.48 0.91
N SER A 133 -8.10 -12.81 1.56
CA SER A 133 -8.08 -13.49 2.86
C SER A 133 -7.66 -14.96 2.77
N LYS A 134 -7.82 -15.58 1.59
CA LYS A 134 -7.45 -16.97 1.31
C LYS A 134 -5.96 -17.13 0.94
N ASP A 135 -5.33 -16.04 0.50
CA ASP A 135 -3.92 -15.99 0.07
C ASP A 135 -2.92 -15.71 1.22
N LYS A 136 -3.32 -15.96 2.48
CA LYS A 136 -2.48 -15.71 3.67
C LYS A 136 -1.48 -16.83 3.95
#